data_AF-A0A252CF37-F1
#
_entry.id   AF-A0A252CF37-F1
#
_cell.length_a   1.000
_cell.length_b   1.000
_cell.length_c   1.000
_cell.angle_alpha   90.00
_cell.angle_beta   90.00
_cell.angle_gamma   90.00
#
_symmetry.space_group_name_H-M   'P 1'
#
loop_
_entity.id
_entity.type
_entity.pdbx_description
1 polymer ?
#
loop_
_entity_poly.entity_id
_entity_poly.type
_entity_poly.pdbx_seq_one_letter_code
_entity_poly.pdbx_strand_id
1 'polypeptide(L)'
;MEKSFSNKVSWLQHHYAEYSVQWYTKEPKRTEAIYRREFSRFNKVKKIETIKKLKEEKLEEVSNWDQLAEKLFGKKLRALSFKEVQELFSTDLKVS
;
A
#
# COMPACT_ATOMS: atom_id res chain seq x y z
N MET A 1 2.01 17.79 11.54
CA MET A 1 2.64 17.83 12.87
C MET A 1 4.13 17.55 12.67
N GLU A 2 4.99 18.54 12.89
CA GLU A 2 6.44 18.34 12.77
C GLU A 2 6.92 17.43 13.90
N LYS A 3 7.70 16.38 13.60
CA LYS A 3 8.26 15.51 14.65
C LYS A 3 9.31 16.29 15.44
N SER A 4 9.31 16.15 16.77
CA SER A 4 10.37 16.71 17.60
C SER A 4 11.74 16.15 17.18
N PHE A 5 12.83 16.89 17.46
CA PHE A 5 14.18 16.45 17.13
C PHE A 5 14.51 15.08 17.73
N SER A 6 14.12 14.86 18.99
CA SER A 6 14.26 13.55 19.66
C SER A 6 13.56 12.43 18.87
N ASN A 7 12.33 12.67 18.40
CA ASN A 7 11.60 11.69 17.59
C ASN A 7 12.29 11.40 16.25
N LYS A 8 12.96 12.39 15.65
CA LYS A 8 13.72 12.22 14.41
C LYS A 8 14.97 11.35 14.65
N VAL A 9 15.69 11.58 15.76
CA VAL A 9 16.85 10.78 16.16
C VAL A 9 16.44 9.34 16.49
N SER A 10 15.39 9.14 17.29
CA SER A 10 14.90 7.79 17.60
C SER A 10 14.45 7.04 16.36
N TRP A 11 13.81 7.73 15.41
CA TRP A 11 13.45 7.14 14.12
C TRP A 11 14.69 6.72 13.32
N LEU A 12 15.72 7.58 13.27
CA LEU A 12 16.99 7.25 12.63
C LEU A 12 17.66 6.06 13.32
N GLN A 13 17.72 6.00 14.65
CA GLN A 13 18.27 4.83 15.35
C GLN A 13 17.55 3.52 15.01
N HIS A 14 16.22 3.57 14.90
CA HIS A 14 15.42 2.38 14.66
C HIS A 14 15.50 1.87 13.22
N HIS A 15 15.51 2.78 12.24
CA HIS A 15 15.46 2.42 10.82
C HIS A 15 16.80 2.55 10.09
N TYR A 16 17.77 3.24 10.68
CA TYR A 16 19.02 3.66 10.06
C TYR A 16 20.13 3.82 11.12
N ALA A 17 20.52 2.71 11.75
CA ALA A 17 21.45 2.64 12.88
C ALA A 17 22.94 2.86 12.51
N GLU A 18 23.24 3.84 11.64
CA GLU A 18 24.60 4.08 11.16
C GLU A 18 25.47 4.86 12.17
N TYR A 19 24.87 5.74 12.97
CA TYR A 19 25.58 6.61 13.91
C TYR A 19 24.98 6.53 15.33
N SER A 20 25.75 6.88 16.36
CA SER A 20 25.23 6.94 17.73
C SER A 20 24.31 8.15 17.95
N VAL A 21 23.49 8.09 19.01
CA VAL A 21 22.63 9.22 19.42
C VAL A 21 23.45 10.49 19.64
N GLN A 22 24.62 10.39 20.28
CA GLN A 22 25.50 11.54 20.53
C GLN A 22 26.02 12.16 19.23
N TRP A 23 26.29 11.35 18.21
CA TRP A 23 26.72 11.85 16.91
C TRP A 23 25.60 12.67 16.23
N TYR A 24 24.36 12.23 16.35
CA TYR A 24 23.21 12.94 15.83
C TYR A 24 22.91 14.24 16.61
N THR A 25 23.07 14.24 17.93
CA THR A 25 22.82 15.43 18.75
C THR A 25 23.90 16.50 18.58
N LYS A 26 25.14 16.12 18.24
CA LYS A 26 26.25 17.06 18.03
C LYS A 26 25.98 18.08 16.94
N GLU A 27 25.26 17.70 15.88
CA GLU A 27 24.97 18.58 14.73
C GLU A 27 23.50 18.45 14.28
N PRO A 28 22.57 19.23 14.88
CA PRO A 28 21.14 19.09 14.61
C PRO A 28 20.75 19.33 13.14
N LYS A 29 21.40 20.29 12.46
CA LYS A 29 21.14 20.59 11.04
C LYS A 29 21.48 19.40 10.14
N ARG A 30 22.58 18.70 10.43
CA ARG A 30 23.00 17.50 9.70
C ARG A 30 22.01 16.36 9.92
N THR A 31 21.61 16.14 11.17
CA THR A 31 20.62 15.14 11.53
C THR A 31 19.28 15.38 10.85
N GLU A 32 18.84 16.64 10.77
CA GLU A 32 17.64 17.02 10.04
C GLU A 32 17.73 16.66 8.55
N ALA A 33 18.86 16.97 7.90
CA ALA A 33 19.08 16.64 6.50
C ALA A 33 19.05 15.13 6.24
N ILE A 34 19.71 14.35 7.11
CA ILE A 34 19.71 12.88 7.03
C ILE A 34 18.30 12.35 7.26
N TYR A 35 17.60 12.81 8.31
CA TYR A 35 16.22 12.42 8.59
C TYR A 35 15.31 12.67 7.39
N ARG A 36 15.33 13.87 6.79
CA ARG A 36 14.50 14.19 5.63
C ARG A 36 14.76 13.27 4.45
N ARG A 37 16.03 12.98 4.16
CA ARG A 37 16.43 12.11 3.05
C ARG A 37 15.95 10.67 3.27
N GLU A 38 16.26 10.09 4.43
CA GLU A 38 15.91 8.69 4.70
C GLU A 38 14.41 8.50 4.95
N PHE A 39 13.75 9.43 5.63
CA PHE A 39 12.30 9.39 5.84
C PHE A 39 11.53 9.51 4.52
N SER A 40 12.01 10.36 3.59
CA SER A 40 11.43 10.46 2.24
C SER A 40 11.57 9.13 1.46
N ARG A 41 12.75 8.50 1.51
CA ARG A 41 12.99 7.19 0.89
C ARG A 41 12.09 6.11 1.50
N PHE A 42 12.03 6.03 2.83
CA PHE A 42 11.17 5.08 3.54
C PHE A 42 9.70 5.23 3.12
N ASN A 43 9.18 6.46 3.10
CA ASN A 43 7.80 6.71 2.68
C ASN A 43 7.56 6.39 1.21
N LYS A 44 8.55 6.63 0.32
CA LYS A 44 8.44 6.26 -1.09
C LYS A 44 8.32 4.74 -1.25
N VAL A 45 9.15 3.97 -0.55
CA VAL A 45 9.09 2.50 -0.56
C VAL A 45 7.74 2.03 -0.01
N LYS A 46 7.31 2.55 1.15
CA LYS A 46 6.02 2.19 1.74
C LYS A 46 4.84 2.47 0.81
N LYS A 47 4.82 3.63 0.14
CA LYS A 47 3.78 3.95 -0.85
C LYS A 47 3.77 2.95 -2.01
N ILE A 48 4.94 2.57 -2.53
CA ILE A 48 5.05 1.59 -3.62
C ILE A 48 4.52 0.23 -3.15
N GLU A 49 4.90 -0.23 -1.95
CA GLU A 49 4.42 -1.47 -1.35
C GLU A 49 2.88 -1.45 -1.20
N THR A 50 2.32 -0.37 -0.68
CA THR A 50 0.86 -0.22 -0.54
C THR A 50 0.17 -0.26 -1.90
N ILE A 51 0.68 0.45 -2.92
CA ILE A 51 0.10 0.43 -4.27
C ILE A 51 0.17 -0.97 -4.87
N LYS A 52 1.28 -1.70 -4.65
CA LYS A 52 1.43 -3.07 -5.12
C LYS A 52 0.38 -3.99 -4.47
N LYS A 53 0.23 -3.92 -3.14
CA LYS A 53 -0.77 -4.69 -2.40
C LYS A 53 -2.20 -4.43 -2.90
N LEU A 54 -2.57 -3.16 -3.08
CA LEU A 54 -3.89 -2.78 -3.61
C LEU A 54 -4.13 -3.30 -5.03
N LYS A 55 -3.08 -3.35 -5.87
CA LYS A 55 -3.18 -3.93 -7.22
C LYS A 55 -3.36 -5.45 -7.16
N GLU A 56 -2.67 -6.13 -6.25
CA GLU A 56 -2.81 -7.58 -6.05
C GLU A 56 -4.22 -7.93 -5.54
N GLU A 57 -4.71 -7.23 -4.51
CA GLU A 57 -6.08 -7.39 -3.99
C GLU A 57 -7.12 -7.18 -5.10
N LYS A 58 -6.98 -6.12 -5.91
CA LYS A 58 -7.89 -5.86 -7.03
C LYS A 58 -7.81 -6.93 -8.14
N LEU A 59 -6.62 -7.48 -8.41
CA LEU A 59 -6.48 -8.57 -9.38
C LEU A 59 -7.14 -9.85 -8.89
N GLU A 60 -7.02 -10.13 -7.59
CA GLU A 60 -7.69 -11.26 -6.94
C GLU A 60 -9.22 -11.09 -6.97
N GLU A 61 -9.73 -9.91 -6.63
CA GLU A 61 -11.16 -9.60 -6.77
C GLU A 61 -11.66 -9.80 -8.20
N VAL A 62 -10.98 -9.22 -9.20
CA VAL A 62 -11.36 -9.39 -10.61
C VAL A 62 -11.29 -10.85 -11.04
N SER A 63 -10.30 -11.62 -10.56
CA SER A 63 -10.21 -13.05 -10.83
C SER A 63 -11.38 -13.82 -10.24
N ASN A 64 -11.80 -13.50 -9.02
CA ASN A 64 -12.96 -14.13 -8.37
C ASN A 64 -14.26 -13.82 -9.15
N TRP A 65 -14.41 -12.57 -9.61
CA TRP A 65 -15.53 -12.18 -10.46
C TRP A 65 -15.52 -12.87 -11.83
N ASP A 66 -14.34 -13.02 -12.45
CA ASP A 66 -14.19 -13.77 -13.71
C ASP A 66 -14.58 -15.24 -13.51
N GLN A 67 -14.17 -15.88 -12.41
CA GLN A 67 -14.55 -17.26 -12.09
C GLN A 67 -16.06 -17.41 -11.89
N LEU A 68 -16.70 -16.47 -11.19
CA LEU A 68 -18.14 -16.48 -11.00
C LEU A 68 -18.90 -16.28 -12.33
N ALA A 69 -18.43 -15.36 -13.17
CA ALA A 69 -18.97 -15.11 -14.50
C ALA A 69 -18.83 -16.34 -15.41
N GLU A 70 -17.67 -17.00 -15.40
CA GLU A 70 -17.44 -18.24 -16.15
C GLU A 70 -18.36 -19.36 -15.66
N LYS A 71 -18.58 -19.47 -14.34
CA LYS A 71 -19.47 -20.48 -13.74
C LYS A 71 -20.94 -20.27 -14.12
N LEU A 72 -21.41 -19.02 -14.16
CA LEU A 72 -22.82 -18.71 -14.43
C LEU A 72 -23.15 -18.61 -15.91
N PHE A 73 -22.25 -18.03 -16.72
CA PHE A 73 -22.53 -17.66 -18.10
C PHE A 73 -21.58 -18.30 -19.12
N GLY A 74 -20.54 -19.01 -18.68
CA GLY A 74 -19.53 -19.63 -19.57
C GLY A 74 -18.56 -18.64 -20.22
N LYS A 75 -18.48 -17.41 -19.70
CA LYS A 75 -17.65 -16.33 -20.26
C LYS A 75 -17.14 -15.40 -19.16
N LYS A 76 -16.00 -14.76 -19.44
CA LYS A 76 -15.37 -13.79 -18.53
C LYS A 76 -16.21 -12.53 -18.36
N LEU A 77 -15.97 -11.82 -17.25
CA LEU A 77 -16.70 -10.61 -16.87
C LEU A 77 -16.76 -9.57 -18.00
N ARG A 78 -15.65 -9.38 -18.73
CA ARG A 78 -15.54 -8.40 -19.82
C ARG A 78 -16.39 -8.72 -21.06
N ALA A 79 -16.82 -9.98 -21.20
CA ALA A 79 -17.63 -10.45 -22.33
C ALA A 79 -19.12 -10.57 -21.98
N LEU A 80 -19.51 -10.22 -20.75
CA LEU A 80 -20.92 -10.20 -20.34
C LEU A 80 -21.65 -9.00 -20.95
N SER A 81 -22.91 -9.23 -21.33
CA SER A 81 -23.85 -8.17 -21.68
C SER A 81 -24.33 -7.44 -20.42
N PHE A 82 -24.91 -6.25 -20.58
CA PHE A 82 -25.42 -5.46 -19.46
C PHE A 82 -26.41 -6.25 -18.57
N LYS A 83 -27.27 -7.08 -19.15
CA LYS A 83 -28.22 -7.91 -18.40
C LYS A 83 -27.52 -8.98 -17.56
N GLU A 84 -26.52 -9.65 -18.12
CA GLU A 84 -25.75 -10.70 -17.43
C GLU A 84 -24.90 -10.10 -16.31
N VAL A 85 -24.39 -8.88 -16.49
CA VAL A 85 -23.70 -8.13 -15.42
C VAL A 85 -24.66 -7.81 -14.27
N GLN A 86 -25.88 -7.34 -14.56
CA GLN A 86 -26.88 -7.09 -13.52
C GLN A 86 -27.24 -8.37 -12.75
N GLU A 87 -27.38 -9.50 -13.47
CA GLU A 87 -27.69 -10.79 -12.87
C GLU A 87 -26.54 -11.30 -11.99
N LEU A 88 -25.29 -11.18 -12.46
CA LEU A 88 -24.08 -11.52 -11.69
C LEU A 88 -24.05 -10.80 -10.33
N PHE A 89 -24.23 -9.48 -10.33
CA PHE A 89 -24.21 -8.68 -9.11
C PHE A 89 -25.42 -8.93 -8.20
N SER A 90 -26.57 -9.28 -8.77
CA SER A 90 -27.76 -9.66 -7.99
C SER A 90 -27.65 -11.04 -7.34
N THR A 91 -26.79 -11.91 -7.87
CA THR A 91 -26.55 -13.26 -7.36
C THR A 91 -25.57 -13.24 -6.18
N ASP A 92 -24.54 -12.40 -6.24
CA ASP A 92 -23.57 -12.23 -5.15
C ASP A 92 -24.20 -11.65 -3.87
N LEU A 93 -25.11 -10.68 -4.02
CA LEU A 93 -25.91 -10.10 -2.92
C LEU A 93 -26.84 -11.10 -2.20
N LYS A 94 -27.07 -12.29 -2.78
CA LYS A 94 -27.88 -13.36 -2.16
C LYS A 94 -27.04 -14.40 -1.44
N VAL A 95 -25.71 -14.40 -1.64
CA VAL A 95 -24.77 -15.38 -1.08
C VAL A 95 -23.93 -14.78 0.06
N SER A 96 -23.91 -13.45 0.21
CA SER A 96 -23.34 -12.71 1.35
C SER A 96 -24.37 -12.52 2.48
#